data_AF-A0A2N5AEX0-F1
#
_entry.id   AF-A0A2N5AEX0-F1
#
_cell.length_a   1.000
_cell.length_b   1.000
_cell.length_c   1.000
_cell.angle_alpha   90.00
_cell.angle_beta   90.00
_cell.angle_gamma   90.00
#
_symmetry.space_group_name_H-M   'P 1'
#
loop_
_entity.id
_entity.type
_entity.pdbx_description
1 polymer ?
#
loop_
_entity_poly.entity_id
_entity_poly.type
_entity_poly.pdbx_seq_one_letter_code
_entity_poly.pdbx_strand_id
1 'polypeptide(L)' 'MKDLLKFLKAQTKTEEFDAIKIALASPDMIRSWSFGEVKKPETINYRTFKPERDGLFCARIFGPVKDYECL' A
#
# COMPACT_ATOMS: atom_id res chain seq x y z
N MET A 1 22.80 -2.26 -36.41
CA MET A 1 22.50 -1.04 -35.61
C MET A 1 21.03 -0.62 -35.65
N LYS A 2 20.30 -0.78 -36.76
CA LYS A 2 18.85 -0.49 -36.82
C LYS A 2 18.00 -1.42 -35.94
N ASP A 3 18.41 -2.68 -35.79
CA ASP A 3 17.71 -3.65 -34.92
C ASP A 3 17.87 -3.35 -33.42
N LEU A 4 19.04 -2.86 -33.00
CA LEU A 4 19.29 -2.40 -31.63
C LEU A 4 18.41 -1.20 -31.23
N LEU A 5 18.20 -0.27 -32.17
CA LEU A 5 17.25 0.85 -32.02
C LEU A 5 15.79 0.38 -31.92
N LYS A 6 15.46 -0.78 -32.50
CA LYS A 6 14.13 -1.40 -32.42
C LYS A 6 13.90 -2.07 -31.06
N PHE A 7 14.92 -2.69 -30.49
CA PHE A 7 14.90 -3.27 -29.14
C PHE A 7 14.81 -2.21 -28.04
N LEU A 8 15.56 -1.10 -28.14
CA LEU A 8 15.46 0.02 -27.18
C LEU A 8 14.10 0.72 -27.22
N LYS A 9 13.43 0.79 -28.38
CA LYS A 9 12.08 1.34 -28.50
C LYS A 9 10.99 0.47 -27.88
N ALA A 10 11.23 -0.83 -27.68
CA ALA A 10 10.27 -1.73 -27.05
C ALA A 10 10.22 -1.59 -25.52
N GLN A 11 11.23 -0.97 -24.90
CA GLN A 11 11.35 -0.81 -23.44
C GLN A 11 10.56 0.37 -22.86
N THR A 12 9.96 1.22 -23.69
CA THR A 12 9.15 2.36 -23.23
C THR A 12 7.69 2.21 -23.66
N LYS A 13 7.12 1.02 -23.51
CA LYS A 13 5.67 0.90 -23.47
C LYS A 13 5.26 1.18 -22.03
N THR A 14 5.00 2.46 -21.72
CA THR A 14 4.23 2.81 -20.53
C THR A 14 2.89 2.09 -20.68
N GLU A 15 2.63 1.11 -19.81
CA GLU A 15 1.30 0.53 -19.66
C GLU A 15 0.42 1.57 -18.97
N GLU A 16 0.08 2.60 -19.73
CA GLU A 16 -0.92 3.59 -19.35
C GLU A 16 -2.31 2.98 -19.54
N PHE A 17 -3.21 3.30 -18.61
CA PHE A 17 -4.59 2.86 -18.70
C PHE A 17 -5.32 3.67 -19.78
N ASP A 18 -6.07 3.01 -20.66
CA ASP A 18 -6.84 3.69 -21.70
C ASP A 18 -8.12 4.36 -21.13
N ALA A 19 -8.62 3.88 -19.98
CA ALA A 19 -9.86 4.37 -19.37
C ALA A 19 -9.88 4.14 -17.84
N ILE A 20 -10.65 4.98 -17.12
CA ILE A 20 -10.93 4.86 -15.69
C ILE A 20 -12.42 4.58 -15.50
N LYS A 21 -12.75 3.64 -14.62
CA LYS A 21 -14.13 3.29 -14.24
C LYS A 21 -14.36 3.52 -12.74
N ILE A 22 -15.56 3.95 -12.39
CA ILE A 22 -16.06 3.99 -11.01
C ILE A 22 -17.17 2.95 -10.81
N ALA A 23 -17.18 2.29 -9.66
CA ALA A 23 -18.18 1.29 -9.27
C ALA A 23 -18.31 1.23 -7.75
N LEU A 24 -19.41 0.63 -7.26
CA LEU A 24 -19.57 0.35 -5.83
C LEU A 24 -18.69 -0.85 -5.43
N ALA A 25 -17.99 -0.72 -4.30
CA ALA A 25 -17.19 -1.79 -3.73
C ALA A 25 -18.08 -2.76 -2.92
N SER A 26 -17.90 -4.07 -3.13
CA SER A 26 -18.54 -5.09 -2.30
C SER A 26 -17.81 -5.26 -0.96
N PRO A 27 -18.45 -5.84 0.08
CA PRO A 27 -17.78 -6.13 1.35
C PRO A 27 -16.50 -6.97 1.19
N ASP A 28 -16.50 -7.94 0.27
CA ASP A 28 -15.32 -8.79 0.01
C ASP A 28 -14.20 -8.01 -0.68
N MET A 29 -14.54 -7.08 -1.57
CA MET A 29 -13.57 -6.19 -2.19
C MET A 29 -12.90 -5.27 -1.15
N ILE A 30 -13.69 -4.69 -0.24
CA ILE A 30 -13.17 -3.86 0.86
C ILE A 30 -12.21 -4.67 1.75
N ARG A 31 -12.57 -5.92 2.07
CA ARG A 31 -11.69 -6.82 2.84
C ARG A 31 -10.41 -7.16 2.09
N SER A 32 -10.48 -7.35 0.77
CA SER A 32 -9.32 -7.67 -0.06
C SER A 32 -8.29 -6.55 -0.12
N TRP A 33 -8.72 -5.29 0.03
CA TRP A 33 -7.83 -4.13 0.11
C TRP A 33 -7.20 -3.95 1.49
N SER A 34 -7.77 -4.58 2.51
CA SER A 34 -7.32 -4.41 3.88
C SER A 34 -6.12 -5.31 4.19
N PHE A 35 -5.15 -4.75 4.92
CA PHE A 35 -3.99 -5.47 5.46
C PHE A 35 -4.18 -5.92 6.91
N GLY A 36 -5.32 -5.58 7.52
CA GLY A 36 -5.65 -5.98 8.89
C GLY A 36 -6.82 -5.18 9.48
N GLU A 37 -7.32 -5.65 10.62
CA GLU A 37 -8.47 -5.04 11.32
C GLU A 37 -8.00 -4.16 12.48
N VAL A 38 -8.46 -2.91 12.51
CA VAL A 38 -8.32 -2.01 13.67
C VAL A 38 -9.43 -2.31 14.66
N LYS A 39 -9.07 -2.66 15.90
CA LYS A 39 -10.03 -3.04 16.95
C LYS A 39 -10.22 -1.97 18.02
N LYS A 40 -9.36 -0.96 17.99
CA LYS A 40 -9.02 -0.11 19.11
C LYS A 40 -8.85 1.33 18.62
N PRO A 41 -9.49 2.34 19.25
CA PRO A 41 -9.39 3.73 18.80
C PRO A 41 -8.07 4.42 19.18
N GLU A 42 -7.17 3.71 19.89
CA GLU A 42 -5.89 4.24 20.34
C GLU A 42 -4.96 4.53 19.15
N THR A 43 -4.16 5.59 19.29
CA THR A 43 -3.30 6.10 18.22
C THR A 43 -1.84 5.76 18.50
N ILE A 44 -1.20 6.55 19.36
CA ILE A 44 0.20 6.42 19.76
C ILE A 44 0.30 6.47 21.27
N ASN A 45 1.33 5.83 21.79
CA ASN A 45 1.64 5.88 23.20
C ASN A 45 2.18 7.26 23.59
N TYR A 46 1.62 7.88 24.63
CA TYR A 46 2.00 9.24 25.03
C TYR A 46 3.44 9.39 25.54
N ARG A 47 4.09 8.32 26.03
CA ARG A 47 5.46 8.38 26.55
C ARG A 47 6.49 7.96 25.50
N THR A 48 6.24 6.84 24.84
CA THR A 48 7.21 6.22 23.94
C THR A 48 7.07 6.68 22.50
N PHE A 49 5.96 7.35 22.17
CA PHE A 49 5.56 7.71 20.80
C PHE A 49 5.50 6.51 19.84
N LYS A 50 5.50 5.28 20.37
CA LYS A 50 5.29 4.06 19.58
C LYS A 50 3.81 3.91 19.26
N PRO A 51 3.46 3.44 18.04
CA PRO A 51 2.08 3.13 17.72
C PRO A 51 1.50 2.03 18.60
N GLU A 52 0.22 2.16 18.93
CA GLU A 52 -0.49 1.18 19.77
C GLU A 52 -0.90 -0.07 18.98
N ARG A 53 -0.90 -1.23 19.65
CA ARG A 53 -1.27 -2.51 19.01
C ARG A 53 -2.78 -2.57 18.74
N ASP A 54 -3.12 -2.99 17.53
CA ASP A 54 -4.50 -3.02 16.99
C ASP A 54 -5.18 -1.64 16.94
N GLY A 55 -4.41 -0.57 17.13
CA GLY A 55 -4.85 0.82 17.06
C GLY A 55 -4.82 1.41 15.64
N LEU A 56 -5.21 2.68 15.54
CA LEU A 56 -5.33 3.42 14.27
C LEU A 56 -3.99 3.57 13.52
N PHE A 57 -2.85 3.48 14.22
CA PHE A 57 -1.51 3.56 13.63
C PHE A 57 -0.73 2.25 13.74
N CYS A 58 -1.39 1.11 13.94
CA CYS A 58 -0.72 -0.16 14.21
C CYS A 58 0.28 -0.55 13.09
N ALA A 59 1.55 -0.71 13.46
CA ALA A 59 2.64 -1.05 12.54
C ALA A 59 2.46 -2.43 11.84
N ARG A 60 1.64 -3.32 12.41
CA ARG A 60 1.31 -4.60 11.78
C ARG A 60 0.36 -4.44 10.59
N ILE A 61 -0.52 -3.44 10.63
CA ILE A 61 -1.54 -3.19 9.60
C ILE A 61 -0.95 -2.30 8.50
N PHE A 62 -0.28 -1.21 8.91
CA PHE A 62 0.15 -0.17 7.97
C PHE A 62 1.64 -0.23 7.61
N GLY A 63 2.41 -1.09 8.25
CA GLY A 63 3.84 -1.26 7.99
C GLY A 63 4.75 -0.66 9.05
N PRO A 64 6.07 -0.84 8.91
CA PRO A 64 7.06 -0.39 9.90
C PRO A 64 7.18 1.14 9.93
N VAL A 65 7.57 1.68 11.08
CA VAL A 65 7.79 3.13 11.28
C VAL A 65 9.12 3.59 10.67
N LYS A 66 10.08 2.67 10.56
CA LYS A 66 11.41 2.91 10.01
C LYS A 66 11.73 1.87 8.93
N ASP A 67 12.57 2.26 7.99
CA ASP A 67 12.96 1.39 6.89
C ASP A 67 13.70 0.16 7.41
N TYR A 68 13.21 -1.02 7.00
CA TYR A 68 13.80 -2.33 7.30
C TYR A 68 13.98 -2.65 8.81
N GLU A 69 13.24 -1.99 9.71
CA GLU A 69 13.27 -2.22 11.17
C GLU A 69 11.87 -2.59 11.70
N CYS A 70 11.75 -3.66 12.50
CA CYS A 70 10.50 -4.03 13.17
C CYS A 70 10.36 -3.31 14.53
N LEU A 71 9.11 -3.14 15.00
CA LEU A 71 8.76 -2.32 16.18
C LEU A 71 8.86 -3.05 17.53
#